data_AF-A0A2S8FYC3-F1
#
_entry.id   AF-A0A2S8FYC3-F1
#
_cell.length_a   1.000
_cell.length_b   1.000
_cell.length_c   1.000
_cell.angle_alpha   90.00
_cell.angle_beta   90.00
_cell.angle_gamma   90.00
#
_symmetry.space_group_name_H-M   'P 1'
#
loop_
_entity.id
_entity.type
_entity.pdbx_description
1 polymer ?
#
loop_
_entity_poly.entity_id
_entity_poly.type
_entity_poly.pdbx_seq_one_letter_code
_entity_poly.pdbx_strand_id
1 'polypeptide(L)'
;MFIAYGQQGLRIASSDGRTWSEPIVEKNNYYFRGCEFAKGSFLTFATYGGKMLFFSSPDGMNWEQQSEHEVDGRMYDIAYGADRYLLVGGNTDGHWTTVMISKDGTHWEGPTKFDKQPLLLRVAYGNDQFVAVGVKGRVAVSKDGTEWKDAEALPELDTFIDIAYGNGVYVGAGLHGLRMTSEDGLVWTSREVGREGEHINSLLWTGQQFVGVGLGATYFSADGRSWRRVENENAPESCTYGDGLYLGSAWKGRVLISEDAIHWQELFRAPEHVNGIAYGATS
;
A
#
# COMPACT_ATOMS: atom_id res chain seq x y z
N MET A 1 10.86 -13.18 -0.65
CA MET A 1 9.74 -13.79 0.10
C MET A 1 8.47 -12.98 -0.10
N PHE A 2 7.37 -13.62 -0.47
CA PHE A 2 6.05 -13.03 -0.61
C PHE A 2 5.14 -13.43 0.55
N ILE A 3 4.32 -12.50 1.02
CA ILE A 3 3.32 -12.71 2.07
C ILE A 3 1.97 -12.19 1.61
N ALA A 4 1.00 -13.09 1.50
CA ALA A 4 -0.41 -12.73 1.31
C ALA A 4 -1.07 -12.60 2.69
N TYR A 5 -1.75 -11.49 2.93
CA TYR A 5 -2.42 -11.20 4.20
C TYR A 5 -3.86 -10.75 4.00
N GLY A 6 -4.74 -11.02 4.97
CA GLY A 6 -6.18 -10.84 4.75
C GLY A 6 -7.09 -10.87 5.97
N GLN A 7 -8.33 -11.26 5.73
CA GLN A 7 -9.40 -11.37 6.73
C GLN A 7 -9.24 -12.64 7.58
N GLN A 8 -9.89 -12.68 8.75
CA GLN A 8 -9.79 -13.78 9.72
C GLN A 8 -8.34 -14.15 10.03
N GLY A 9 -7.47 -13.14 10.10
CA GLY A 9 -6.05 -13.32 10.35
C GLY A 9 -5.29 -14.12 9.29
N LEU A 10 -5.80 -14.20 8.07
CA LEU A 10 -5.16 -14.91 6.97
C LEU A 10 -3.74 -14.42 6.76
N ARG A 11 -2.76 -15.34 6.81
CA ARG A 11 -1.38 -15.16 6.36
C ARG A 11 -0.92 -16.41 5.63
N ILE A 12 -0.31 -16.24 4.46
CA ILE A 12 0.26 -17.31 3.62
C ILE A 12 1.56 -16.79 3.03
N ALA A 13 2.60 -17.63 2.95
CA ALA A 13 3.90 -17.20 2.44
C ALA A 13 4.35 -18.04 1.24
N SER A 14 5.24 -17.46 0.43
CA SER A 14 5.87 -18.13 -0.70
C SER A 14 7.26 -17.54 -0.96
N SER A 15 8.27 -18.40 -1.07
CA SER A 15 9.63 -17.97 -1.41
C SER A 15 9.84 -17.79 -2.92
N ASP A 16 9.02 -18.42 -3.76
CA ASP A 16 9.15 -18.45 -5.23
C ASP A 16 7.97 -17.78 -5.97
N GLY A 17 6.98 -17.27 -5.21
CA GLY A 17 5.73 -16.69 -5.71
C GLY A 17 4.74 -17.72 -6.27
N ARG A 18 5.09 -19.00 -6.35
CA ARG A 18 4.31 -20.05 -7.05
C ARG A 18 3.81 -21.14 -6.10
N THR A 19 4.65 -21.54 -5.16
CA THR A 19 4.33 -22.54 -4.14
C THR A 19 4.08 -21.82 -2.82
N TRP A 20 2.90 -22.02 -2.24
CA TRP A 20 2.46 -21.31 -1.05
C TRP A 20 2.33 -22.24 0.14
N SER A 21 2.60 -21.72 1.33
CA SER A 21 2.44 -22.45 2.60
C SER A 21 0.98 -22.80 2.88
N GLU A 22 0.75 -23.67 3.86
CA GLU A 22 -0.58 -23.78 4.47
C GLU A 22 -1.01 -22.43 5.05
N PRO A 23 -2.31 -22.06 4.93
CA PRO A 23 -2.80 -20.78 5.42
C PRO A 23 -2.91 -20.76 6.94
N ILE A 24 -2.40 -19.71 7.55
CA ILE A 24 -2.66 -19.38 8.96
C ILE A 24 -3.97 -18.59 9.01
N VAL A 25 -4.95 -19.05 9.79
CA VAL A 25 -6.26 -18.38 9.96
C VAL A 25 -6.60 -18.32 11.46
N GLU A 26 -6.85 -17.12 11.95
CA GLU A 26 -7.26 -16.84 13.33
C GLU A 26 -8.72 -16.39 13.30
N LYS A 27 -9.64 -17.24 13.79
CA LYS A 27 -11.11 -17.03 13.73
C LYS A 27 -11.64 -15.88 14.60
N ASN A 28 -10.81 -14.88 14.90
CA ASN A 28 -11.07 -13.74 15.76
C ASN A 28 -11.47 -12.49 14.96
N ASN A 29 -11.95 -12.60 13.71
CA ASN A 29 -12.30 -11.43 12.88
C ASN A 29 -11.18 -10.39 12.74
N TYR A 30 -9.91 -10.83 12.70
CA TYR A 30 -8.79 -9.93 12.44
C TYR A 30 -8.79 -9.52 10.97
N TYR A 31 -8.72 -8.21 10.71
CA TYR A 31 -8.63 -7.67 9.35
C TYR A 31 -7.25 -7.04 9.14
N PHE A 32 -6.34 -7.78 8.51
CA PHE A 32 -5.01 -7.25 8.18
C PHE A 32 -5.10 -6.23 7.05
N ARG A 33 -4.47 -5.07 7.20
CA ARG A 33 -4.67 -3.91 6.29
C ARG A 33 -3.44 -3.58 5.45
N GLY A 34 -2.25 -3.74 6.01
CA GLY A 34 -0.98 -3.45 5.35
C GLY A 34 0.12 -4.34 5.90
N CYS A 35 1.16 -4.54 5.10
CA CYS A 35 2.37 -5.24 5.52
C CYS A 35 3.58 -4.56 4.89
N GLU A 36 4.58 -4.27 5.72
CA GLU A 36 5.83 -3.63 5.31
C GLU A 36 6.99 -4.57 5.65
N PHE A 37 7.93 -4.74 4.72
CA PHE A 37 9.19 -5.42 5.02
C PHE A 37 10.28 -4.39 5.28
N ALA A 38 10.76 -4.33 6.52
CA ALA A 38 11.87 -3.47 6.88
C ALA A 38 12.69 -4.09 8.02
N LYS A 39 13.95 -3.67 8.14
CA LYS A 39 14.85 -4.15 9.20
C LYS A 39 14.96 -5.69 9.27
N GLY A 40 14.82 -6.36 8.12
CA GLY A 40 14.91 -7.82 8.00
C GLY A 40 13.67 -8.59 8.48
N SER A 41 12.53 -7.92 8.68
CA SER A 41 11.30 -8.56 9.14
C SER A 41 10.07 -7.99 8.45
N PHE A 42 9.06 -8.83 8.24
CA PHE A 42 7.73 -8.36 7.89
C PHE A 42 7.04 -7.84 9.14
N LEU A 43 6.43 -6.67 9.02
CA LEU A 43 5.52 -6.11 10.02
C LEU A 43 4.15 -5.93 9.38
N THR A 44 3.11 -6.48 9.99
CA THR A 44 1.73 -6.29 9.53
C THR A 44 0.84 -5.91 10.71
N PHE A 45 -0.27 -5.24 10.41
CA PHE A 45 -1.21 -4.79 11.42
C PHE A 45 -2.64 -5.17 11.06
N ALA A 46 -3.43 -5.50 12.09
CA ALA A 46 -4.83 -5.85 11.98
C ALA A 46 -5.70 -4.95 12.86
N THR A 47 -6.95 -4.77 12.44
CA THR A 47 -7.99 -4.13 13.27
C THR A 47 -8.89 -5.18 13.90
N TYR A 48 -9.12 -5.08 15.21
CA TYR A 48 -10.03 -5.95 15.99
C TYR A 48 -10.70 -5.21 17.14
N GLY A 49 -12.03 -5.10 17.13
CA GLY A 49 -12.78 -4.60 18.30
C GLY A 49 -12.37 -3.20 18.79
N GLY A 50 -11.96 -2.28 17.91
CA GLY A 50 -11.45 -0.94 18.27
C GLY A 50 -9.94 -0.89 18.52
N LYS A 51 -9.28 -2.04 18.60
CA LYS A 51 -7.82 -2.16 18.74
C LYS A 51 -7.14 -2.34 17.39
N MET A 52 -5.89 -1.89 17.35
CA MET A 52 -4.87 -2.32 16.42
C MET A 52 -3.97 -3.36 17.06
N LEU A 53 -3.69 -4.42 16.32
CA LEU A 53 -2.78 -5.50 16.70
C LEU A 53 -1.61 -5.51 15.72
N PHE A 54 -0.39 -5.67 16.23
CA PHE A 54 0.84 -5.69 15.43
C PHE A 54 1.47 -7.07 15.47
N PHE A 55 1.85 -7.59 14.31
CA PHE A 55 2.47 -8.90 14.17
C PHE A 55 3.74 -8.77 13.34
N SER A 56 4.80 -9.45 13.75
CA SER A 56 6.05 -9.48 12.98
C SER A 56 6.52 -10.90 12.67
N SER A 57 7.28 -11.02 11.59
CA SER A 57 7.86 -12.30 11.16
C SER A 57 9.11 -12.07 10.30
N PRO A 58 10.30 -12.52 10.75
CA PRO A 58 11.52 -12.48 9.95
C PRO A 58 11.49 -13.37 8.71
N ASP A 59 10.78 -14.51 8.79
CA ASP A 59 10.73 -15.54 7.75
C ASP A 59 9.41 -15.57 6.98
N GLY A 60 8.42 -14.78 7.40
CA GLY A 60 7.07 -14.76 6.84
C GLY A 60 6.18 -15.94 7.21
N MET A 61 6.72 -16.94 7.91
CA MET A 61 6.05 -18.19 8.26
C MET A 61 5.66 -18.22 9.74
N ASN A 62 6.57 -17.78 10.61
CA ASN A 62 6.40 -17.78 12.05
C ASN A 62 6.10 -16.35 12.51
N TRP A 63 4.88 -16.12 13.01
CA TRP A 63 4.38 -14.80 13.36
C TRP A 63 4.21 -14.65 14.87
N GLU A 64 4.67 -13.51 15.38
CA GLU A 64 4.53 -13.14 16.79
C GLU A 64 3.77 -11.82 16.92
N GLN A 65 2.74 -11.80 17.77
CA GLN A 65 2.08 -10.55 18.15
C GLN A 65 3.04 -9.73 19.01
N GLN A 66 3.37 -8.52 18.54
CA GLN A 66 4.33 -7.63 19.18
C GLN A 66 3.67 -6.70 20.20
N SER A 67 2.54 -6.11 19.82
CA SER A 67 1.84 -5.13 20.66
C SER A 67 0.38 -4.97 20.24
N GLU A 68 -0.39 -4.29 21.09
CA GLU A 68 -1.76 -3.86 20.82
C GLU A 68 -1.96 -2.42 21.27
N HIS A 69 -2.77 -1.66 20.53
CA HIS A 69 -3.03 -0.26 20.80
C HIS A 69 -4.51 0.07 20.53
N GLU A 70 -5.15 0.79 21.45
CA GLU A 70 -6.47 1.38 21.19
C GLU A 70 -6.33 2.51 20.18
N VAL A 71 -7.20 2.54 19.17
CA VAL A 71 -7.20 3.61 18.17
C VAL A 71 -8.62 4.07 17.88
N ASP A 72 -8.79 5.39 17.83
CA ASP A 72 -10.03 6.02 17.38
C ASP A 72 -9.93 6.30 15.88
N GLY A 73 -10.34 5.31 15.09
CA GLY A 73 -10.32 5.34 13.63
C GLY A 73 -9.73 4.07 13.01
N ARG A 74 -9.50 4.12 11.70
CA ARG A 74 -8.94 3.02 10.92
C ARG A 74 -7.64 3.44 10.28
N MET A 75 -6.61 2.62 10.44
CA MET A 75 -5.38 2.73 9.67
C MET A 75 -5.53 2.06 8.30
N TYR A 76 -5.03 2.72 7.27
CA TYR A 76 -5.17 2.30 5.87
C TYR A 76 -3.87 1.76 5.30
N ASP A 77 -2.74 2.34 5.68
CA ASP A 77 -1.46 2.06 5.03
C ASP A 77 -0.27 2.21 5.97
N ILE A 78 0.84 1.56 5.61
CA ILE A 78 2.11 1.56 6.33
C ILE A 78 3.27 1.82 5.35
N ALA A 79 4.27 2.58 5.79
CA ALA A 79 5.55 2.69 5.09
C ALA A 79 6.71 2.69 6.08
N TYR A 80 7.91 2.30 5.64
CA TYR A 80 9.14 2.48 6.39
C TYR A 80 10.08 3.49 5.72
N GLY A 81 10.69 4.36 6.53
CA GLY A 81 11.59 5.41 6.07
C GLY A 81 12.08 6.27 7.23
N ALA A 82 13.14 7.08 7.07
CA ALA A 82 13.67 7.91 8.15
C ALA A 82 13.88 7.15 9.49
N ASP A 83 14.32 5.89 9.38
CA ASP A 83 14.46 4.90 10.45
C ASP A 83 13.21 4.71 11.34
N ARG A 84 12.02 4.71 10.73
CA ARG A 84 10.75 4.42 11.42
C ARG A 84 9.70 3.84 10.47
N TYR A 85 8.82 3.05 11.06
CA TYR A 85 7.51 2.75 10.50
C TYR A 85 6.58 3.95 10.70
N LEU A 86 5.71 4.16 9.72
CA LEU A 86 4.66 5.17 9.76
C LEU A 86 3.36 4.55 9.29
N LEU A 87 2.31 4.68 10.09
CA LEU A 87 0.94 4.36 9.72
C LEU A 87 0.16 5.63 9.41
N VAL A 88 -0.61 5.60 8.33
CA VAL A 88 -1.58 6.66 8.01
C VAL A 88 -3.00 6.09 7.99
N GLY A 89 -3.92 6.86 8.53
CA GLY A 89 -5.30 6.44 8.76
C GLY A 89 -6.22 7.60 9.05
N GLY A 90 -7.40 7.29 9.59
CA GLY A 90 -8.34 8.29 10.06
C GLY A 90 -9.72 7.72 10.30
N ASN A 91 -10.67 8.60 10.58
CA ASN A 91 -12.07 8.25 10.73
C ASN A 91 -12.88 8.84 9.56
N THR A 92 -13.63 8.00 8.84
CA THR A 92 -14.52 8.43 7.75
C THR A 92 -15.64 9.33 8.24
N ASP A 93 -16.15 9.05 9.45
CA ASP A 93 -17.28 9.74 10.06
C ASP A 93 -16.81 10.97 10.83
N GLY A 94 -15.61 10.87 11.41
CA GLY A 94 -14.98 11.90 12.23
C GLY A 94 -14.21 12.96 11.43
N HIS A 95 -13.90 12.70 10.17
CA HIS A 95 -13.30 13.68 9.28
C HIS A 95 -11.91 14.17 9.76
N TRP A 96 -11.03 13.28 10.23
CA TRP A 96 -9.63 13.62 10.55
C TRP A 96 -8.67 12.52 10.10
N THR A 97 -7.44 12.92 9.76
CA THR A 97 -6.34 12.00 9.52
C THR A 97 -5.62 11.67 10.83
N THR A 98 -5.22 10.42 11.01
CA THR A 98 -4.44 9.92 12.12
C THR A 98 -3.11 9.37 11.60
N VAL A 99 -2.00 9.69 12.29
CA VAL A 99 -0.69 9.06 12.05
C VAL A 99 -0.16 8.44 13.34
N MET A 100 0.49 7.28 13.22
CA MET A 100 1.27 6.65 14.28
C MET A 100 2.65 6.31 13.75
N ILE A 101 3.68 6.40 14.59
CA ILE A 101 5.07 6.09 14.20
C ILE A 101 5.71 5.11 15.17
N SER A 102 6.69 4.35 14.70
CA SER A 102 7.48 3.45 15.54
C SER A 102 8.87 3.22 14.97
N LYS A 103 9.91 3.21 15.82
CA LYS A 103 11.29 2.88 15.38
C LYS A 103 11.56 1.38 15.30
N ASP A 104 10.81 0.59 16.06
CA ASP A 104 11.05 -0.84 16.27
C ASP A 104 9.88 -1.72 15.83
N GLY A 105 8.74 -1.14 15.48
CA GLY A 105 7.52 -1.86 15.10
C GLY A 105 6.74 -2.43 16.29
N THR A 106 7.20 -2.20 17.53
CA THR A 106 6.60 -2.76 18.74
C THR A 106 6.08 -1.64 19.66
N HIS A 107 6.84 -0.57 19.84
CA HIS A 107 6.43 0.62 20.58
C HIS A 107 5.97 1.70 19.59
N TRP A 108 4.69 2.05 19.66
CA TRP A 108 4.09 3.05 18.78
C TRP A 108 3.80 4.36 19.52
N GLU A 109 4.24 5.46 18.92
CA GLU A 109 3.93 6.83 19.35
C GLU A 109 2.72 7.37 18.55
N GLY A 110 1.92 8.23 19.18
CA GLY A 110 0.64 8.72 18.65
C GLY A 110 -0.57 8.05 19.31
N PRO A 111 -1.78 8.15 18.72
CA PRO A 111 -2.08 8.76 17.42
C PRO A 111 -1.96 10.29 17.42
N THR A 112 -1.22 10.85 16.45
CA THR A 112 -1.26 12.28 16.14
C THR A 112 -2.43 12.53 15.19
N LYS A 113 -3.39 13.37 15.60
CA LYS A 113 -4.55 13.74 14.78
C LYS A 113 -4.29 15.05 14.04
N PHE A 114 -4.62 15.08 12.75
CA PHE A 114 -4.60 16.29 11.92
C PHE A 114 -6.04 16.68 11.60
N ASP A 115 -6.46 17.85 12.08
CA ASP A 115 -7.82 18.40 11.88
C ASP A 115 -8.05 18.96 10.46
N LYS A 116 -7.10 18.73 9.55
CA LYS A 116 -7.23 19.12 8.15
C LYS A 116 -7.87 18.01 7.34
N GLN A 117 -8.75 18.43 6.43
CA GLN A 117 -9.56 17.58 5.59
C GLN A 117 -9.29 17.82 4.11
N PRO A 118 -9.52 16.81 3.27
CA PRO A 118 -10.06 15.47 3.55
C PRO A 118 -9.01 14.43 4.01
N LEU A 119 -9.34 13.13 4.12
CA LEU A 119 -8.45 12.08 4.65
C LEU A 119 -7.24 11.78 3.77
N LEU A 120 -6.10 11.51 4.40
CA LEU A 120 -4.95 10.82 3.79
C LEU A 120 -5.12 9.30 3.97
N LEU A 121 -4.83 8.54 2.92
CA LEU A 121 -5.13 7.11 2.82
C LEU A 121 -3.90 6.25 2.53
N ARG A 122 -2.91 6.81 1.84
CA ARG A 122 -1.72 6.08 1.38
C ARG A 122 -0.48 6.88 1.68
N VAL A 123 0.64 6.19 1.88
CA VAL A 123 1.91 6.84 2.17
C VAL A 123 3.08 6.12 1.49
N ALA A 124 3.98 6.90 0.91
CA ALA A 124 5.26 6.41 0.44
C ALA A 124 6.39 7.20 1.12
N TYR A 125 7.54 6.55 1.27
CA TYR A 125 8.77 7.22 1.65
C TYR A 125 9.74 7.28 0.47
N GLY A 126 10.38 8.43 0.30
CA GLY A 126 11.35 8.69 -0.76
C GLY A 126 12.00 10.05 -0.54
N ASN A 127 13.08 10.37 -1.26
CA ASN A 127 13.70 11.71 -1.20
C ASN A 127 13.83 12.29 0.24
N ASP A 128 14.21 11.45 1.19
CA ASP A 128 14.31 11.74 2.63
C ASP A 128 13.03 12.28 3.33
N GLN A 129 11.84 11.94 2.82
CA GLN A 129 10.55 12.33 3.41
C GLN A 129 9.43 11.32 3.15
N PHE A 130 8.41 11.35 4.00
CA PHE A 130 7.11 10.74 3.76
C PHE A 130 6.24 11.66 2.92
N VAL A 131 5.50 11.09 1.98
CA VAL A 131 4.44 11.75 1.23
C VAL A 131 3.20 10.90 1.36
N ALA A 132 2.15 11.50 1.90
CA ALA A 132 0.85 10.87 2.05
C ALA A 132 -0.16 11.51 1.10
N VAL A 133 -1.00 10.68 0.49
CA VAL A 133 -2.04 11.09 -0.46
C VAL A 133 -3.39 10.52 -0.05
N GLY A 134 -4.49 11.12 -0.53
CA GLY A 134 -5.80 10.54 -0.29
C GLY A 134 -6.95 11.23 -1.02
N VAL A 135 -8.03 11.43 -0.27
CA VAL A 135 -9.34 11.83 -0.79
C VAL A 135 -9.28 13.19 -1.47
N LYS A 136 -10.00 13.35 -2.58
CA LYS A 136 -10.02 14.58 -3.41
C LYS A 136 -8.63 15.14 -3.75
N GLY A 137 -7.67 14.26 -4.01
CA GLY A 137 -6.29 14.62 -4.34
C GLY A 137 -5.51 15.30 -3.21
N ARG A 138 -5.93 15.21 -1.94
CA ARG A 138 -5.15 15.79 -0.84
C ARG A 138 -3.77 15.14 -0.77
N VAL A 139 -2.74 15.96 -0.59
CA VAL A 139 -1.36 15.52 -0.36
C VAL A 139 -0.77 16.27 0.83
N ALA A 140 0.02 15.57 1.64
CA ALA A 140 0.86 16.17 2.67
C ALA A 140 2.22 15.48 2.73
N VAL A 141 3.24 16.21 3.20
CA VAL A 141 4.61 15.73 3.35
C VAL A 141 5.09 15.87 4.79
N SER A 142 6.00 14.98 5.20
CA SER A 142 6.65 15.02 6.50
C SER A 142 8.04 14.41 6.44
N LYS A 143 9.04 15.01 7.11
CA LYS A 143 10.38 14.41 7.19
C LYS A 143 10.51 13.32 8.24
N ASP A 144 9.68 13.37 9.29
CA ASP A 144 9.82 12.55 10.49
C ASP A 144 8.53 11.80 10.91
N GLY A 145 7.44 12.04 10.18
CA GLY A 145 6.12 11.47 10.43
C GLY A 145 5.30 12.16 11.53
N THR A 146 5.87 13.16 12.22
CA THR A 146 5.21 13.89 13.32
C THR A 146 4.72 15.26 12.90
N GLU A 147 5.50 15.98 12.10
CA GLU A 147 5.12 17.30 11.58
C GLU A 147 4.78 17.21 10.09
N TRP A 148 3.58 17.66 9.72
CA TRP A 148 3.07 17.53 8.35
C TRP A 148 2.75 18.88 7.74
N LYS A 149 3.14 19.04 6.48
CA LYS A 149 2.84 20.20 5.64
C LYS A 149 1.99 19.74 4.46
N ASP A 150 0.80 20.31 4.28
CA ASP A 150 0.00 20.05 3.08
C ASP A 150 0.66 20.66 1.83
N ALA A 151 0.52 19.94 0.72
CA ALA A 151 0.79 20.45 -0.61
C ALA A 151 -0.21 21.55 -1.00
N GLU A 152 0.08 22.25 -2.09
CA GLU A 152 -0.90 23.17 -2.67
C GLU A 152 -2.17 22.41 -3.08
N ALA A 153 -3.34 23.05 -2.88
CA ALA A 153 -4.61 22.44 -3.23
C ALA A 153 -4.68 22.20 -4.73
N LEU A 154 -4.93 20.96 -5.12
CA LEU A 154 -5.08 20.58 -6.52
C LEU A 154 -6.51 20.91 -7.02
N PRO A 155 -6.69 21.35 -8.28
CA PRO A 155 -8.02 21.58 -8.85
C PRO A 155 -8.82 20.29 -8.87
N GLU A 156 -10.10 20.33 -8.45
CA GLU A 156 -11.04 19.19 -8.34
C GLU A 156 -10.52 17.86 -8.92
N LEU A 157 -9.86 17.08 -8.06
CA LEU A 157 -9.35 15.75 -8.34
C LEU A 157 -10.19 14.69 -7.64
N ASP A 158 -10.21 13.51 -8.21
CA ASP A 158 -10.63 12.30 -7.51
C ASP A 158 -9.58 11.86 -6.47
N THR A 159 -9.92 10.82 -5.72
CA THR A 159 -9.05 10.23 -4.70
C THR A 159 -7.81 9.61 -5.34
N PHE A 160 -6.64 9.92 -4.78
CA PHE A 160 -5.45 9.10 -4.99
C PHE A 160 -5.63 7.78 -4.22
N ILE A 161 -5.63 6.68 -4.97
CA ILE A 161 -5.81 5.32 -4.44
C ILE A 161 -4.48 4.71 -4.03
N ASP A 162 -3.38 5.15 -4.66
CA ASP A 162 -2.03 4.68 -4.36
C ASP A 162 -0.94 5.73 -4.67
N ILE A 163 0.24 5.57 -4.06
CA ILE A 163 1.43 6.39 -4.29
C ILE A 163 2.68 5.50 -4.31
N ALA A 164 3.59 5.77 -5.25
CA ALA A 164 4.90 5.14 -5.30
C ALA A 164 6.00 6.18 -5.44
N TYR A 165 7.18 5.87 -4.92
CA TYR A 165 8.39 6.65 -5.15
C TYR A 165 9.44 5.80 -5.88
N GLY A 166 10.09 6.40 -6.87
CA GLY A 166 11.09 5.74 -7.69
C GLY A 166 11.74 6.72 -8.66
N ASN A 167 12.99 6.46 -9.06
CA ASN A 167 13.72 7.32 -10.02
C ASN A 167 13.66 8.82 -9.68
N GLY A 168 13.75 9.17 -8.40
CA GLY A 168 13.74 10.57 -7.94
C GLY A 168 12.37 11.24 -7.91
N VAL A 169 11.27 10.55 -8.23
CA VAL A 169 9.92 11.13 -8.28
C VAL A 169 8.89 10.33 -7.49
N TYR A 170 7.91 11.04 -6.98
CA TYR A 170 6.64 10.50 -6.52
C TYR A 170 5.67 10.41 -7.70
N VAL A 171 4.88 9.35 -7.73
CA VAL A 171 3.74 9.19 -8.62
C VAL A 171 2.54 8.83 -7.76
N GLY A 172 1.45 9.56 -7.93
CA GLY A 172 0.16 9.31 -7.32
C GLY A 172 -0.81 8.85 -8.40
N ALA A 173 -1.58 7.80 -8.13
CA ALA A 173 -2.53 7.26 -9.09
C ALA A 173 -3.88 6.93 -8.46
N GLY A 174 -4.92 6.78 -9.29
CA GLY A 174 -6.24 6.42 -8.78
C GLY A 174 -7.33 6.27 -9.84
N LEU A 175 -8.53 6.72 -9.48
CA LEU A 175 -9.74 6.56 -10.29
C LEU A 175 -9.61 7.22 -11.67
N HIS A 176 -10.34 6.71 -12.66
CA HIS A 176 -10.31 7.21 -14.05
C HIS A 176 -8.91 7.13 -14.68
N GLY A 177 -8.08 6.20 -14.19
CA GLY A 177 -6.67 6.12 -14.53
C GLY A 177 -5.91 7.40 -14.21
N LEU A 178 -6.30 8.16 -13.19
CA LEU A 178 -5.57 9.37 -12.78
C LEU A 178 -4.10 9.01 -12.51
N ARG A 179 -3.18 9.81 -13.05
CA ARG A 179 -1.74 9.77 -12.75
C ARG A 179 -1.22 11.19 -12.65
N MET A 180 -0.44 11.47 -11.61
CA MET A 180 0.26 12.73 -11.41
C MET A 180 1.63 12.46 -10.80
N THR A 181 2.57 13.39 -10.97
CA THR A 181 3.93 13.24 -10.43
C THR A 181 4.41 14.49 -9.69
N SER A 182 5.34 14.29 -8.78
CA SER A 182 6.01 15.35 -8.02
C SER A 182 7.43 14.93 -7.68
N GLU A 183 8.39 15.86 -7.73
CA GLU A 183 9.77 15.62 -7.27
C GLU A 183 9.92 15.86 -5.75
N ASP A 184 9.13 16.78 -5.20
CA ASP A 184 9.23 17.27 -3.82
C ASP A 184 8.03 16.88 -2.93
N GLY A 185 7.02 16.21 -3.49
CA GLY A 185 5.77 15.84 -2.81
C GLY A 185 4.82 17.02 -2.54
N LEU A 186 5.20 18.26 -2.88
CA LEU A 186 4.44 19.48 -2.62
C LEU A 186 3.85 20.07 -3.91
N VAL A 187 4.59 20.01 -5.02
CA VAL A 187 4.16 20.52 -6.32
C VAL A 187 3.89 19.34 -7.24
N TRP A 188 2.62 19.13 -7.59
CA TRP A 188 2.18 18.02 -8.43
C TRP A 188 1.81 18.48 -9.83
N THR A 189 2.36 17.80 -10.83
CA THR A 189 2.25 18.17 -12.24
C THR A 189 1.94 16.96 -13.11
N SER A 190 1.90 17.15 -14.43
CA SER A 190 1.71 16.08 -15.43
C SER A 190 0.46 15.25 -15.20
N ARG A 191 -0.69 15.93 -14.99
CA ARG A 191 -1.97 15.25 -14.82
C ARG A 191 -2.37 14.54 -16.10
N GLU A 192 -2.50 13.23 -16.00
CA GLU A 192 -3.08 12.38 -17.02
C GLU A 192 -4.25 11.56 -16.47
N VAL A 193 -5.13 11.12 -17.37
CA VAL A 193 -6.25 10.22 -17.09
C VAL A 193 -6.24 9.06 -18.09
N GLY A 194 -6.94 7.99 -17.77
CA GLY A 194 -7.16 6.85 -18.65
C GLY A 194 -8.36 7.02 -19.57
N ARG A 195 -8.73 5.93 -20.27
CA ARG A 195 -9.98 5.86 -21.03
C ARG A 195 -11.17 5.65 -20.09
N GLU A 196 -12.37 5.85 -20.61
CA GLU A 196 -13.61 5.64 -19.87
C GLU A 196 -13.66 4.21 -19.28
N GLY A 197 -13.95 4.13 -17.98
CA GLY A 197 -14.03 2.86 -17.23
C GLY A 197 -12.70 2.35 -16.67
N GLU A 198 -11.57 3.01 -16.93
CA GLU A 198 -10.27 2.58 -16.42
C GLU A 198 -9.97 3.14 -15.03
N HIS A 199 -9.31 2.34 -14.19
CA HIS A 199 -8.90 2.73 -12.85
C HIS A 199 -7.53 2.12 -12.53
N ILE A 200 -6.68 2.86 -11.82
CA ILE A 200 -5.45 2.29 -11.23
C ILE A 200 -5.75 2.02 -9.76
N ASN A 201 -5.67 0.75 -9.36
CA ASN A 201 -5.94 0.31 -7.99
C ASN A 201 -4.65 0.05 -7.20
N SER A 202 -3.54 -0.17 -7.91
CA SER A 202 -2.22 -0.36 -7.33
C SER A 202 -1.14 0.28 -8.20
N LEU A 203 -0.18 0.93 -7.57
CA LEU A 203 0.94 1.60 -8.21
C LEU A 203 2.23 1.21 -7.50
N LEU A 204 3.21 0.72 -8.26
CA LEU A 204 4.48 0.26 -7.69
C LEU A 204 5.67 0.73 -8.50
N TRP A 205 6.81 0.86 -7.83
CA TRP A 205 8.12 1.01 -8.45
C TRP A 205 8.84 -0.33 -8.46
N THR A 206 9.22 -0.82 -9.64
CA THR A 206 9.87 -2.14 -9.82
C THR A 206 11.39 -2.13 -9.62
N GLY A 207 11.97 -0.97 -9.33
CA GLY A 207 13.42 -0.74 -9.45
C GLY A 207 13.84 -0.18 -10.81
N GLN A 208 13.00 -0.30 -11.84
CA GLN A 208 13.29 0.16 -13.21
C GLN A 208 12.21 1.06 -13.80
N GLN A 209 10.95 0.83 -13.44
CA GLN A 209 9.81 1.61 -13.92
C GLN A 209 8.66 1.56 -12.91
N PHE A 210 7.81 2.58 -13.00
CA PHE A 210 6.48 2.59 -12.41
C PHE A 210 5.54 1.69 -13.20
N VAL A 211 4.70 0.95 -12.46
CA VAL A 211 3.64 0.11 -13.02
C VAL A 211 2.35 0.41 -12.27
N GLY A 212 1.38 0.98 -12.98
CA GLY A 212 0.02 1.21 -12.48
C GLY A 212 -0.91 0.11 -12.98
N VAL A 213 -1.40 -0.73 -12.08
CA VAL A 213 -2.27 -1.87 -12.37
C VAL A 213 -3.68 -1.58 -11.85
N GLY A 214 -4.68 -1.94 -12.65
CA GLY A 214 -6.08 -1.90 -12.22
C GLY A 214 -7.02 -2.27 -13.36
N LEU A 215 -8.25 -1.75 -13.30
CA LEU A 215 -9.31 -2.12 -14.22
C LEU A 215 -9.03 -1.59 -15.64
N GLY A 216 -9.06 -2.49 -16.63
CA GLY A 216 -9.06 -2.19 -18.06
C GLY A 216 -7.67 -2.06 -18.70
N ALA A 217 -6.69 -1.49 -18.00
CA ALA A 217 -5.33 -1.34 -18.52
C ALA A 217 -4.25 -1.29 -17.44
N THR A 218 -3.06 -1.70 -17.84
CA THR A 218 -1.82 -1.50 -17.09
C THR A 218 -1.01 -0.36 -17.73
N TYR A 219 -0.47 0.50 -16.90
CA TYR A 219 0.28 1.69 -17.26
C TYR A 219 1.74 1.54 -16.85
N PHE A 220 2.68 1.78 -17.77
CA PHE A 220 4.11 1.65 -17.53
C PHE A 220 4.83 2.98 -17.77
N SER A 221 5.74 3.36 -16.88
CA SER A 221 6.55 4.57 -17.06
C SER A 221 7.90 4.47 -16.37
N ALA A 222 9.00 4.76 -17.06
CA ALA A 222 10.33 4.80 -16.45
C ALA A 222 10.57 6.08 -15.62
N ASP A 223 9.85 7.17 -15.93
CA ASP A 223 10.09 8.51 -15.39
C ASP A 223 8.90 9.10 -14.62
N GLY A 224 7.79 8.37 -14.53
CA GLY A 224 6.53 8.81 -13.90
C GLY A 224 5.75 9.86 -14.71
N ARG A 225 6.25 10.26 -15.89
CA ARG A 225 5.73 11.37 -16.71
C ARG A 225 5.26 10.92 -18.09
N SER A 226 5.93 9.94 -18.68
CA SER A 226 5.60 9.40 -19.99
C SER A 226 5.07 7.97 -19.82
N TRP A 227 3.80 7.76 -20.13
CA TRP A 227 3.12 6.50 -19.85
C TRP A 227 2.80 5.69 -21.11
N ARG A 228 3.17 4.41 -21.10
CA ARG A 228 2.73 3.40 -22.07
C ARG A 228 1.55 2.63 -21.48
N ARG A 229 0.38 2.77 -22.10
CA ARG A 229 -0.84 2.01 -21.76
C ARG A 229 -0.89 0.68 -22.52
N VAL A 230 -1.23 -0.40 -21.83
CA VAL A 230 -1.54 -1.71 -22.44
C VAL A 230 -2.83 -2.25 -21.82
N GLU A 231 -3.74 -2.77 -22.63
CA GLU A 231 -4.93 -3.45 -22.12
C GLU A 231 -4.50 -4.71 -21.36
N ASN A 232 -5.11 -4.94 -20.21
CA ASN A 232 -4.78 -6.07 -19.34
C ASN A 232 -5.95 -7.03 -19.23
N GLU A 233 -5.65 -8.23 -18.74
CA GLU A 233 -6.64 -9.28 -18.55
C GLU A 233 -6.59 -9.76 -17.11
N ASN A 234 -7.75 -9.77 -16.45
CA ASN A 234 -7.92 -10.31 -15.09
C ASN A 234 -6.99 -9.64 -14.05
N ALA A 235 -6.75 -8.34 -14.14
CA ALA A 235 -5.88 -7.61 -13.22
C ALA A 235 -6.37 -7.68 -11.74
N PRO A 236 -5.44 -7.74 -10.77
CA PRO A 236 -5.74 -7.74 -9.34
C PRO A 236 -6.15 -6.34 -8.83
N GLU A 237 -6.69 -6.31 -7.61
CA GLU A 237 -7.03 -5.07 -6.90
C GLU A 237 -5.81 -4.45 -6.21
N SER A 238 -4.88 -5.28 -5.76
CA SER A 238 -3.59 -4.86 -5.20
C SER A 238 -2.51 -5.78 -5.75
N CYS A 239 -1.33 -5.24 -6.02
CA CYS A 239 -0.19 -6.06 -6.42
C CYS A 239 1.11 -5.57 -5.82
N THR A 240 2.07 -6.50 -5.77
CA THR A 240 3.46 -6.24 -5.42
C THR A 240 4.37 -6.82 -6.50
N TYR A 241 5.63 -6.38 -6.49
CA TYR A 241 6.66 -6.89 -7.39
C TYR A 241 7.89 -7.28 -6.59
N GLY A 242 8.41 -8.47 -6.88
CA GLY A 242 9.62 -9.00 -6.27
C GLY A 242 10.15 -10.17 -7.08
N ASP A 243 11.46 -10.40 -7.06
CA ASP A 243 12.08 -11.56 -7.74
C ASP A 243 11.65 -11.77 -9.20
N GLY A 244 11.36 -10.68 -9.92
CA GLY A 244 10.92 -10.73 -11.33
C GLY A 244 9.45 -11.08 -11.55
N LEU A 245 8.63 -11.13 -10.51
CA LEU A 245 7.23 -11.54 -10.57
C LEU A 245 6.32 -10.47 -10.01
N TYR A 246 5.15 -10.33 -10.62
CA TYR A 246 4.03 -9.59 -10.07
C TYR A 246 3.06 -10.58 -9.42
N LEU A 247 2.76 -10.33 -8.14
CA LEU A 247 1.76 -11.09 -7.38
C LEU A 247 0.65 -10.13 -6.98
N GLY A 248 -0.60 -10.56 -7.12
CA GLY A 248 -1.74 -9.71 -6.80
C GLY A 248 -2.87 -10.41 -6.08
N SER A 249 -3.59 -9.66 -5.25
CA SER A 249 -4.80 -10.11 -4.58
C SER A 249 -6.04 -9.66 -5.34
N ALA A 250 -7.05 -10.52 -5.37
CA ALA A 250 -8.36 -10.20 -5.94
C ALA A 250 -9.50 -10.75 -5.07
N TRP A 251 -10.72 -10.31 -5.37
CA TRP A 251 -11.93 -10.69 -4.66
C TRP A 251 -12.08 -12.19 -4.45
N LYS A 252 -12.68 -12.58 -3.31
CA LYS A 252 -12.95 -13.97 -2.92
C LYS A 252 -11.68 -14.83 -2.75
N GLY A 253 -10.64 -14.23 -2.19
CA GLY A 253 -9.41 -14.92 -1.79
C GLY A 253 -8.47 -15.29 -2.94
N ARG A 254 -8.71 -14.78 -4.16
CA ARG A 254 -7.89 -15.10 -5.33
C ARG A 254 -6.50 -14.49 -5.18
N VAL A 255 -5.48 -15.31 -5.46
CA VAL A 255 -4.09 -14.87 -5.63
C VAL A 255 -3.72 -15.07 -7.08
N LEU A 256 -3.25 -14.00 -7.71
CA LEU A 256 -2.91 -13.93 -9.12
C LEU A 256 -1.40 -13.75 -9.30
N ILE A 257 -0.87 -14.29 -10.38
CA ILE A 257 0.53 -14.15 -10.77
C ILE A 257 0.63 -13.64 -12.21
N SER A 258 1.64 -12.81 -12.47
CA SER A 258 1.99 -12.32 -13.79
C SER A 258 3.50 -12.06 -13.89
N GLU A 259 4.06 -12.26 -15.08
CA GLU A 259 5.46 -11.91 -15.39
C GLU A 259 5.57 -10.53 -16.08
N ASP A 260 4.46 -10.01 -16.59
CA ASP A 260 4.42 -8.79 -17.41
C ASP A 260 3.42 -7.72 -16.91
N ALA A 261 2.70 -8.01 -15.82
CA ALA A 261 1.61 -7.19 -15.26
C ALA A 261 0.43 -6.94 -16.23
N ILE A 262 0.35 -7.68 -17.33
CA ILE A 262 -0.69 -7.57 -18.37
C ILE A 262 -1.57 -8.82 -18.32
N HIS A 263 -0.95 -10.01 -18.36
CA HIS A 263 -1.65 -11.29 -18.34
C HIS A 263 -1.58 -11.89 -16.95
N TRP A 264 -2.73 -11.97 -16.27
CA TRP A 264 -2.81 -12.45 -14.90
C TRP A 264 -3.50 -13.80 -14.81
N GLN A 265 -2.78 -14.77 -14.27
CA GLN A 265 -3.28 -16.12 -14.06
C GLN A 265 -3.65 -16.29 -12.59
N GLU A 266 -4.80 -16.90 -12.34
CA GLU A 266 -5.15 -17.32 -10.99
C GLU A 266 -4.28 -18.50 -10.58
N LEU A 267 -3.51 -18.31 -9.51
CA LEU A 267 -2.64 -19.34 -8.97
C LEU A 267 -3.43 -20.24 -8.02
N PHE A 268 -4.17 -19.64 -7.08
CA PHE A 268 -5.04 -20.35 -6.15
C PHE A 268 -6.08 -19.41 -5.50
N ARG A 269 -6.96 -19.99 -4.68
CA ARG A 269 -7.89 -19.26 -3.81
C ARG A 269 -7.63 -19.61 -2.36
N ALA A 270 -7.31 -18.60 -1.56
CA ALA A 270 -7.23 -18.71 -0.12
C ALA A 270 -8.63 -18.98 0.50
N PRO A 271 -8.69 -19.59 1.69
CA PRO A 271 -9.97 -19.82 2.37
C PRO A 271 -10.69 -18.53 2.77
N GLU A 272 -9.94 -17.43 2.89
CA GLU A 272 -10.43 -16.13 3.33
C GLU A 272 -10.01 -15.04 2.33
N HIS A 273 -10.62 -13.87 2.40
CA HIS A 273 -10.28 -12.78 1.50
C HIS A 273 -8.85 -12.26 1.77
N VAL A 274 -8.03 -12.25 0.72
CA VAL A 274 -6.69 -11.66 0.70
C VAL A 274 -6.83 -10.16 0.43
N ASN A 275 -6.40 -9.32 1.37
CA ASN A 275 -6.47 -7.86 1.25
C ASN A 275 -5.25 -7.32 0.48
N GLY A 276 -4.08 -7.93 0.62
CA GLY A 276 -2.86 -7.50 -0.06
C GLY A 276 -1.79 -8.57 -0.05
N ILE A 277 -0.74 -8.32 -0.82
CA ILE A 277 0.46 -9.14 -0.87
C ILE A 277 1.67 -8.22 -0.72
N ALA A 278 2.57 -8.55 0.20
CA ALA A 278 3.83 -7.84 0.40
C ALA A 278 5.00 -8.69 -0.10
N TYR A 279 6.10 -8.03 -0.43
CA TYR A 279 7.35 -8.66 -0.79
C TYR A 279 8.49 -8.14 0.11
N GLY A 280 9.38 -9.04 0.50
CA GLY A 280 10.56 -8.75 1.29
C GLY A 280 11.72 -9.65 0.91
N ALA A 281 12.90 -9.08 0.70
CA ALA A 281 14.12 -9.84 0.47
C ALA A 281 14.64 -10.38 1.81
N THR A 282 14.28 -11.61 2.13
CA THR A 282 14.80 -12.35 3.30
C THR A 282 16.16 -12.94 2.95
N SER A 283 17.15 -12.76 3.82
CA SER A 283 18.49 -13.35 3.70
C SER A 283 18.50 -14.85 3.95
#